data_AF-A0A0G4MMS9-F1
#
_entry.id   AF-A0A0G4MMS9-F1
#
_cell.length_a   1.000
_cell.length_b   1.000
_cell.length_c   1.000
_cell.angle_alpha   90.00
_cell.angle_beta   90.00
_cell.angle_gamma   90.00
#
_symmetry.space_group_name_H-M   'P 1'
#
loop_
_entity.id
_entity.type
_entity.pdbx_description
1 polymer ?
#
loop_
_entity_poly.entity_id
_entity_poly.type
_entity_poly.pdbx_seq_one_letter_code
_entity_poly.pdbx_strand_id
1 'polypeptide(L)'
;MAPEERPKPRFRKIQSFETEYAPCTISQYVSERSGMQVIVADRQGPKVNGYFTLATEILDDSGAPHTLEHLKLILGFSVGQFVFESLLSLRQYQVLRKTKAPKVLENEISQETFDKSQAYGRAKQKYELINGLWGQIQNIAFIQLDVLPKLWSWTGDLLLKFAPARFTGEISHSIVFVLTFVLVQQALSLPSSIYYNFVLEEKFGFNKQTPKLFVTDMLKSNMLT
;
A
#
# COMPACT_ATOMS: atom_id res chain seq x y z
N MET A 1 -46.27 -8.76 -27.19
CA MET A 1 -45.01 -8.35 -26.57
C MET A 1 -43.93 -8.59 -27.60
N ALA A 2 -43.44 -7.53 -28.26
CA ALA A 2 -42.43 -7.66 -29.31
C ALA A 2 -41.11 -8.16 -28.68
N PRO A 3 -40.34 -9.03 -29.35
CA PRO A 3 -39.04 -9.47 -28.85
C PRO A 3 -38.11 -8.26 -28.76
N GLU A 4 -37.58 -7.97 -27.57
CA GLU A 4 -36.51 -6.98 -27.39
C GLU A 4 -35.34 -7.33 -28.32
N GLU A 5 -35.01 -6.43 -29.24
CA GLU A 5 -33.84 -6.55 -30.10
C GLU A 5 -32.59 -6.61 -29.22
N ARG A 6 -31.96 -7.78 -29.13
CA ARG A 6 -30.72 -7.94 -28.38
C ARG A 6 -29.65 -7.05 -29.01
N PRO A 7 -28.92 -6.25 -28.22
CA PRO A 7 -27.85 -5.40 -28.75
C PRO A 7 -26.83 -6.26 -29.51
N LYS A 8 -26.40 -5.79 -30.69
CA LYS A 8 -25.41 -6.50 -31.51
C LYS A 8 -24.17 -6.83 -30.65
N PRO A 9 -23.70 -8.09 -30.67
CA PRO A 9 -22.54 -8.48 -29.88
C PRO A 9 -21.29 -7.74 -30.38
N ARG A 10 -20.54 -7.15 -29.46
CA ARG A 10 -19.29 -6.40 -29.76
C ARG A 10 -18.05 -7.29 -29.90
N PHE A 11 -18.27 -8.59 -29.99
CA PHE A 11 -17.24 -9.62 -30.05
C PHE A 11 -17.50 -10.50 -31.27
N ARG A 12 -16.48 -10.61 -32.11
CA ARG A 12 -16.49 -11.48 -33.28
C ARG A 12 -15.93 -12.84 -32.88
N LYS A 13 -16.70 -13.91 -33.10
CA LYS A 13 -16.21 -15.28 -32.92
C LYS A 13 -15.21 -15.60 -34.04
N ILE A 14 -14.01 -16.04 -33.67
CA ILE A 14 -12.98 -16.43 -34.64
C ILE A 14 -13.11 -17.93 -34.94
N GLN A 15 -13.08 -18.75 -33.89
CA GLN A 15 -13.08 -20.20 -34.01
C GLN A 15 -13.80 -20.85 -32.84
N SER A 16 -14.29 -22.06 -33.09
CA SER A 16 -14.94 -22.93 -32.12
C SER A 16 -14.57 -24.37 -32.43
N PHE A 17 -14.13 -25.13 -31.44
CA PHE A 17 -13.90 -26.56 -31.60
C PHE A 17 -14.16 -27.29 -30.28
N GLU A 18 -14.52 -28.55 -30.39
CA GLU A 18 -14.63 -29.47 -29.25
C GLU A 18 -13.29 -30.18 -29.07
N THR A 19 -12.85 -30.35 -27.82
CA THR A 19 -11.60 -31.05 -27.53
C THR A 19 -11.81 -32.55 -27.39
N GLU A 20 -10.95 -33.37 -28.00
CA GLU A 20 -11.06 -34.84 -27.92
C GLU A 20 -10.66 -35.40 -26.54
N TYR A 21 -9.78 -34.70 -25.84
CA TYR A 21 -9.18 -35.15 -24.57
C TYR A 21 -9.88 -34.61 -23.32
N ALA A 22 -10.86 -33.71 -23.47
CA ALA A 22 -11.63 -33.13 -22.37
C ALA A 22 -13.06 -32.83 -22.82
N PRO A 23 -14.09 -33.00 -21.97
CA PRO A 23 -15.46 -32.65 -22.30
C PRO A 23 -15.66 -31.12 -22.20
N CYS A 24 -14.96 -30.37 -23.05
CA CYS A 24 -15.12 -28.92 -23.16
C CYS A 24 -15.14 -28.43 -24.61
N THR A 25 -15.91 -27.37 -24.84
CA THR A 25 -15.93 -26.64 -26.11
C THR A 25 -15.13 -25.36 -25.94
N ILE A 26 -14.09 -25.17 -26.76
CA ILE A 26 -13.28 -23.96 -26.74
C ILE A 26 -13.77 -23.02 -27.85
N SER A 27 -14.15 -21.81 -27.47
CA SER A 27 -14.54 -20.73 -28.38
C SER A 27 -13.63 -19.51 -28.19
N GLN A 28 -13.06 -19.01 -29.28
CA GLN A 28 -12.25 -17.79 -29.29
C GLN A 28 -13.07 -16.63 -29.87
N TYR A 29 -13.05 -15.51 -29.17
CA TYR A 29 -13.68 -14.26 -29.55
C TYR A 29 -12.65 -13.13 -29.57
N VAL A 30 -12.87 -12.14 -30.41
CA VAL A 30 -12.08 -10.90 -30.42
C VAL A 30 -13.00 -9.70 -30.38
N SER A 31 -12.70 -8.75 -29.49
CA SER A 31 -13.44 -7.49 -29.43
C SER A 31 -13.12 -6.62 -30.64
N GLU A 32 -14.15 -6.15 -31.34
CA GLU A 32 -13.99 -5.26 -32.49
C GLU A 32 -13.53 -3.84 -32.10
N ARG A 33 -13.66 -3.46 -30.82
CA ARG A 33 -13.26 -2.14 -30.31
C ARG A 33 -11.82 -2.12 -29.79
N SER A 34 -11.44 -3.12 -28.99
CA SER A 34 -10.16 -3.12 -28.27
C SER A 34 -9.15 -4.14 -28.81
N GLY A 35 -9.55 -5.03 -29.72
CA GLY A 35 -8.72 -6.16 -30.14
C GLY A 35 -8.51 -7.23 -29.06
N MET A 36 -9.11 -7.06 -27.88
CA MET A 36 -9.00 -8.02 -26.77
C MET A 36 -9.51 -9.40 -27.18
N GLN A 37 -8.66 -10.41 -27.00
CA GLN A 37 -9.01 -11.80 -27.25
C GLN A 37 -9.61 -12.42 -25.99
N VAL A 38 -10.72 -13.14 -26.13
CA VAL A 38 -11.39 -13.86 -25.05
C VAL A 38 -11.53 -15.30 -25.48
N ILE A 39 -10.98 -16.21 -24.68
CA ILE A 39 -11.10 -17.66 -24.89
C ILE A 39 -12.06 -18.19 -23.83
N VAL A 40 -13.16 -18.78 -24.27
CA VAL A 40 -14.16 -19.41 -23.41
C VAL A 40 -14.03 -20.91 -23.56
N ALA A 41 -13.66 -21.59 -22.47
CA ALA A 41 -13.72 -23.04 -22.38
C ALA A 41 -15.01 -23.43 -21.65
N ASP A 42 -16.02 -23.82 -22.42
CA ASP A 42 -17.30 -24.26 -21.88
C ASP A 42 -17.18 -25.71 -21.40
N ARG A 43 -17.39 -25.94 -20.12
CA ARG A 43 -17.31 -27.25 -19.46
C ARG A 43 -18.40 -27.33 -18.41
N GLN A 44 -19.09 -28.46 -18.35
CA GLN A 44 -20.06 -28.72 -17.28
C GLN A 44 -19.35 -28.78 -15.91
N GLY A 45 -19.66 -27.83 -15.03
CA GLY A 45 -19.08 -27.76 -13.70
C GLY A 45 -19.70 -26.67 -12.83
N PRO A 46 -19.58 -26.76 -11.49
CA PRO A 46 -20.19 -25.80 -10.56
C PRO A 46 -19.38 -24.50 -10.40
N LYS A 47 -18.20 -24.40 -11.01
CA LYS A 47 -17.27 -23.28 -10.84
C LYS A 47 -17.00 -22.61 -12.19
N VAL A 48 -17.03 -21.29 -12.19
CA VAL A 48 -16.55 -20.45 -13.29
C VAL A 48 -15.18 -19.91 -12.89
N ASN A 49 -14.15 -20.23 -13.67
CA ASN A 49 -12.80 -19.70 -13.47
C ASN A 49 -12.53 -18.63 -14.53
N GLY A 50 -11.99 -17.48 -14.11
CA GLY A 50 -11.55 -16.41 -15.01
C GLY A 50 -10.05 -16.24 -14.91
N TYR A 51 -9.37 -16.22 -16.05
CA TYR A 51 -7.93 -15.94 -16.13
C TYR A 51 -7.73 -14.73 -17.05
N PHE A 52 -6.84 -13.83 -16.63
CA PHE A 52 -6.41 -12.69 -17.44
C PHE A 52 -4.92 -12.86 -17.73
N THR A 53 -4.55 -12.85 -19.01
CA THR A 53 -3.17 -13.03 -19.45
C THR A 53 -2.75 -11.81 -20.25
N LEU A 54 -1.63 -11.22 -19.86
CA LEU A 54 -0.98 -10.15 -20.60
C LEU A 54 0.33 -10.72 -21.15
N ALA A 55 0.53 -10.67 -22.47
CA ALA A 55 1.81 -11.06 -23.05
C ALA A 55 2.85 -9.99 -22.73
N THR A 56 3.87 -10.34 -21.95
CA THR A 56 5.03 -9.50 -21.66
C THR A 56 6.25 -10.11 -22.33
N GLU A 57 6.73 -9.49 -23.41
CA GLU A 57 7.95 -9.91 -24.10
C GLU A 57 9.18 -9.26 -23.46
N ILE A 58 10.27 -10.02 -23.36
CA ILE A 58 11.56 -9.58 -22.85
C ILE A 58 12.65 -10.04 -23.82
N LEU A 59 13.61 -9.16 -24.06
CA LEU A 59 14.72 -9.36 -25.01
C LEU A 59 16.06 -9.58 -24.31
N ASP A 60 16.07 -9.76 -22.99
CA ASP A 60 17.25 -10.02 -22.16
C ASP A 60 16.98 -11.05 -21.04
N ASP A 61 18.02 -11.54 -20.36
CA ASP A 61 17.88 -12.51 -19.25
C ASP A 61 17.68 -11.81 -17.88
N SER A 62 17.20 -10.56 -17.87
CA SER A 62 17.11 -9.74 -16.66
C SER A 62 16.00 -10.19 -15.69
N GLY A 63 15.02 -10.96 -16.17
CA GLY A 63 13.81 -11.28 -15.41
C GLY A 63 12.91 -10.06 -15.11
N ALA A 64 13.16 -8.92 -15.77
CA ALA A 64 12.47 -7.65 -15.55
C ALA A 64 10.93 -7.72 -15.66
N PRO A 65 10.29 -8.48 -16.57
CA PRO A 65 8.83 -8.58 -16.62
C PRO A 65 8.25 -9.16 -15.35
N HIS A 66 8.87 -10.23 -14.82
CA HIS A 66 8.40 -10.87 -13.60
C HIS A 66 8.53 -9.91 -12.41
N THR A 67 9.68 -9.23 -12.26
CA THR A 67 9.85 -8.23 -11.18
C THR A 67 8.96 -7.01 -11.37
N LEU A 68 8.77 -6.51 -12.59
CA LEU A 68 7.90 -5.36 -12.90
C LEU A 68 6.41 -5.69 -12.70
N GLU A 69 5.96 -6.90 -13.02
CA GLU A 69 4.59 -7.35 -12.75
C GLU A 69 4.32 -7.39 -11.25
N HIS A 70 5.20 -8.01 -10.47
CA HIS A 70 5.08 -8.00 -9.00
C HIS A 70 5.14 -6.58 -8.43
N LEU A 71 6.07 -5.75 -8.91
CA LEU A 71 6.21 -4.37 -8.46
C LEU A 71 4.94 -3.55 -8.72
N LYS A 72 4.38 -3.65 -9.93
CA LYS A 72 3.15 -2.94 -10.33
C LYS A 72 1.93 -3.46 -9.59
N LEU A 73 1.85 -4.77 -9.34
CA LEU A 73 0.78 -5.37 -8.54
C LEU A 73 0.86 -4.93 -7.07
N ILE A 74 2.04 -4.99 -6.46
CA ILE A 74 2.26 -4.55 -5.08
C ILE A 74 1.95 -3.06 -4.95
N LEU A 75 2.44 -2.24 -5.88
CA LEU A 75 2.18 -0.81 -5.87
C LEU A 75 0.69 -0.51 -6.09
N GLY A 76 0.05 -1.20 -7.02
CA GLY A 76 -1.39 -1.08 -7.27
C GLY A 76 -2.21 -1.47 -6.04
N PHE A 77 -1.86 -2.56 -5.37
CA PHE A 77 -2.52 -2.97 -4.13
C PHE A 77 -2.30 -1.97 -3.00
N SER A 78 -1.07 -1.50 -2.82
CA SER A 78 -0.72 -0.48 -1.82
C SER A 78 -1.52 0.81 -2.03
N VAL A 79 -1.57 1.32 -3.27
CA VAL A 79 -2.38 2.51 -3.60
C VAL A 79 -3.87 2.25 -3.40
N GLY A 80 -4.36 1.06 -3.79
CA GLY A 80 -5.75 0.66 -3.58
C GLY A 80 -6.13 0.63 -2.10
N GLN A 81 -5.27 0.06 -1.25
CA GLN A 81 -5.44 0.05 0.20
C GLN A 81 -5.44 1.47 0.76
N PHE A 82 -4.47 2.31 0.38
CA PHE A 82 -4.39 3.70 0.83
C PHE A 82 -5.65 4.50 0.46
N VAL A 83 -6.16 4.33 -0.77
CA VAL A 83 -7.41 4.98 -1.21
C VAL A 83 -8.58 4.48 -0.37
N PHE A 84 -8.68 3.17 -0.14
CA PHE A 84 -9.76 2.59 0.66
C PHE A 84 -9.75 3.12 2.10
N GLU A 85 -8.60 3.12 2.77
CA GLU A 85 -8.42 3.66 4.12
C GLU A 85 -8.70 5.17 4.15
N SER A 86 -8.25 5.92 3.15
CA SER A 86 -8.54 7.35 3.02
C SER A 86 -10.05 7.61 2.90
N LEU A 87 -10.79 6.79 2.14
CA LEU A 87 -12.25 6.89 2.04
C LEU A 87 -12.93 6.62 3.39
N LEU A 88 -12.46 5.62 4.15
CA LEU A 88 -12.97 5.35 5.50
C LEU A 88 -12.67 6.52 6.45
N SER A 89 -11.46 7.06 6.43
CA SER A 89 -11.06 8.22 7.23
C SER A 89 -11.91 9.45 6.88
N LEU A 90 -12.21 9.68 5.60
CA LEU A 90 -13.10 10.77 5.18
C LEU A 90 -14.52 10.60 5.72
N ARG A 91 -15.06 9.37 5.72
CA ARG A 91 -16.36 9.06 6.34
C ARG A 91 -16.33 9.30 7.85
N GLN A 92 -15.27 8.87 8.52
CA GLN A 92 -15.08 9.11 9.94
C GLN A 92 -15.00 10.61 10.24
N TYR A 93 -14.30 11.38 9.41
CA TYR A 93 -14.21 12.82 9.53
C TYR A 93 -15.58 13.50 9.41
N GLN A 94 -16.47 13.00 8.54
CA GLN A 94 -17.85 13.49 8.46
C GLN A 94 -18.63 13.24 9.76
N VAL A 95 -18.44 12.08 10.40
CA VAL A 95 -19.05 11.79 11.71
C VAL A 95 -18.53 12.75 12.78
N LEU A 96 -17.24 13.07 12.76
CA LEU A 96 -16.60 14.00 13.71
C LEU A 96 -16.99 15.49 13.52
N ARG A 97 -17.76 15.79 12.47
CA ARG A 97 -18.35 17.13 12.26
C ARG A 97 -19.71 17.29 12.94
N LYS A 98 -20.30 16.20 13.45
CA LYS A 98 -21.56 16.27 14.20
C LYS A 98 -21.34 17.04 15.50
N THR A 99 -22.20 18.01 15.77
CA THR A 99 -22.10 18.92 16.93
C THR A 99 -22.82 18.41 18.17
N LYS A 100 -23.71 17.41 18.03
CA LYS A 100 -24.48 16.87 19.14
C LYS A 100 -23.98 15.47 19.51
N ALA A 101 -23.86 15.24 20.81
CA ALA A 101 -23.59 13.91 21.34
C ALA A 101 -24.71 12.92 20.98
N PRO A 102 -24.41 11.62 20.84
CA PRO A 102 -25.44 10.60 20.73
C PRO A 102 -26.34 10.60 21.97
N LYS A 103 -27.65 10.37 21.79
CA LYS A 103 -28.67 10.38 22.87
C LYS A 103 -28.31 9.53 24.09
N VAL A 104 -27.54 8.46 23.89
CA VAL A 104 -27.10 7.54 24.96
C VAL A 104 -26.04 8.17 25.87
N LEU A 105 -25.26 9.13 25.37
CA LEU A 105 -24.15 9.77 26.08
C LEU A 105 -24.43 11.22 26.47
N GLU A 106 -25.61 11.74 26.11
CA GLU A 106 -25.98 13.14 26.30
C GLU A 106 -26.00 13.55 27.78
N ASN A 107 -26.32 12.61 28.67
CA ASN A 107 -26.35 12.84 30.12
C ASN A 107 -25.02 12.56 30.84
N GLU A 108 -24.07 11.88 30.18
CA GLU A 108 -22.79 11.45 30.78
C GLU A 108 -21.64 12.40 30.45
N ILE A 109 -21.75 13.15 29.35
CA ILE A 109 -20.67 13.98 28.82
C ILE A 109 -21.17 15.41 28.67
N SER A 110 -20.46 16.36 29.28
CA SER A 110 -20.75 17.78 29.06
C SER A 110 -20.47 18.17 27.61
N GLN A 111 -21.30 19.08 27.07
CA GLN A 111 -21.15 19.57 25.69
C GLN A 111 -19.74 20.14 25.42
N GLU A 112 -19.12 20.81 26.40
CA GLU A 112 -17.75 21.33 26.29
C GLU A 112 -16.72 20.21 26.11
N THR A 113 -16.83 19.13 26.88
CA THR A 113 -15.94 17.95 26.78
C THR A 113 -16.13 17.26 25.43
N PHE A 114 -17.37 17.17 24.97
CA PHE A 114 -17.70 16.63 23.65
C PHE A 114 -17.06 17.48 22.54
N ASP A 115 -17.20 18.80 22.57
CA ASP A 115 -16.66 19.70 21.55
C ASP A 115 -15.12 19.69 21.51
N LYS A 116 -14.46 19.62 22.68
CA LYS A 116 -13.00 19.44 22.78
C LYS A 116 -12.56 18.10 22.19
N SER A 117 -13.26 17.01 22.52
CA SER A 117 -12.98 15.67 21.97
C SER A 117 -13.16 15.63 20.44
N GLN A 118 -14.22 16.25 19.93
CA GLN A 118 -14.47 16.38 18.49
C GLN A 118 -13.39 17.23 17.81
N ALA A 119 -12.96 18.33 18.41
CA ALA A 119 -11.89 19.16 17.88
C ALA A 119 -10.55 18.42 17.81
N TYR A 120 -10.20 17.65 18.85
CA TYR A 120 -9.05 16.76 18.87
C TYR A 120 -9.15 15.69 17.79
N GLY A 121 -10.26 14.96 17.73
CA GLY A 121 -10.49 13.91 16.73
C GLY A 121 -10.35 14.42 15.30
N ARG A 122 -10.89 15.62 15.00
CA ARG A 122 -10.72 16.24 13.67
C ARG A 122 -9.28 16.61 13.37
N ALA A 123 -8.55 17.18 14.34
CA ALA A 123 -7.16 17.55 14.14
C ALA A 123 -6.27 16.31 13.94
N LYS A 124 -6.51 15.26 14.73
CA LYS A 124 -5.83 13.96 14.61
C LYS A 124 -6.11 13.28 13.28
N GLN A 125 -7.36 13.18 12.86
CA GLN A 125 -7.71 12.57 11.57
C GLN A 125 -7.10 13.31 10.38
N LYS A 126 -7.03 14.66 10.41
CA LYS A 126 -6.34 15.43 9.38
C LYS A 126 -4.85 15.11 9.33
N TYR A 127 -4.21 15.04 10.50
CA TYR A 127 -2.81 14.69 10.59
C TYR A 127 -2.55 13.28 10.06
N GLU A 128 -3.36 12.30 10.46
CA GLU A 128 -3.23 10.91 10.00
C GLU A 128 -3.36 10.79 8.48
N LEU A 129 -4.29 11.53 7.87
CA LEU A 129 -4.47 11.53 6.41
C LEU A 129 -3.27 12.16 5.68
N ILE A 130 -2.74 13.28 6.18
CA ILE A 130 -1.55 13.93 5.60
C ILE A 130 -0.31 13.05 5.77
N ASN A 131 -0.12 12.47 6.96
CA ASN A 131 1.00 11.59 7.24
C ASN A 131 0.93 10.30 6.42
N GLY A 132 -0.28 9.74 6.26
CA GLY A 132 -0.52 8.59 5.38
C GLY A 132 -0.17 8.91 3.93
N LEU A 133 -0.57 10.08 3.41
CA LEU A 133 -0.21 10.51 2.06
C LEU A 133 1.31 10.66 1.89
N TRP A 134 1.97 11.28 2.86
CA TRP A 134 3.43 11.40 2.87
C TRP A 134 4.11 10.04 2.87
N GLY A 135 3.65 9.10 3.72
CA GLY A 135 4.13 7.72 3.75
C GLY A 135 3.91 6.99 2.42
N GLN A 136 2.76 7.21 1.76
CA GLN A 136 2.48 6.61 0.46
C GLN A 136 3.41 7.16 -0.64
N ILE A 137 3.69 8.47 -0.64
CA ILE A 137 4.67 9.09 -1.55
C ILE A 137 6.05 8.49 -1.32
N GLN A 138 6.46 8.37 -0.05
CA GLN A 138 7.73 7.73 0.31
C GLN A 138 7.78 6.29 -0.19
N ASN A 139 6.73 5.48 0.04
CA ASN A 139 6.67 4.10 -0.43
C ASN A 139 6.82 4.00 -1.96
N ILE A 140 6.07 4.81 -2.71
CA ILE A 140 6.17 4.87 -4.17
C ILE A 140 7.59 5.27 -4.60
N ALA A 141 8.17 6.29 -3.97
CA ALA A 141 9.52 6.75 -4.29
C ALA A 141 10.58 5.69 -3.96
N PHE A 142 10.45 4.97 -2.84
CA PHE A 142 11.35 3.88 -2.47
C PHE A 142 11.38 2.78 -3.52
N ILE A 143 10.20 2.44 -4.04
CA ILE A 143 10.01 1.41 -5.06
C ILE A 143 10.51 1.92 -6.43
N GLN A 144 10.09 3.09 -6.88
CA GLN A 144 10.42 3.61 -8.22
C GLN A 144 11.89 4.04 -8.38
N LEU A 145 12.55 4.42 -7.29
CA LEU A 145 13.95 4.85 -7.31
C LEU A 145 14.91 3.70 -6.97
N ASP A 146 14.41 2.46 -6.83
CA ASP A 146 15.20 1.29 -6.46
C ASP A 146 16.08 1.54 -5.23
N VAL A 147 15.49 2.16 -4.21
CA VAL A 147 16.22 2.56 -3.00
C VAL A 147 16.80 1.34 -2.29
N LEU A 148 16.08 0.21 -2.27
CA LEU A 148 16.52 -1.03 -1.62
C LEU A 148 17.79 -1.63 -2.26
N PRO A 149 17.84 -1.89 -3.58
CA PRO A 149 19.09 -2.33 -4.24
C PRO A 149 20.25 -1.35 -4.06
N LYS A 150 20.00 -0.04 -4.17
CA LYS A 150 21.03 0.98 -4.00
C LYS A 150 21.59 0.99 -2.57
N LEU A 151 20.70 0.90 -1.59
CA LEU A 151 21.09 0.82 -0.18
C LEU A 151 21.87 -0.46 0.10
N TRP A 152 21.46 -1.59 -0.49
CA TRP A 152 22.20 -2.85 -0.39
C TRP A 152 23.63 -2.73 -0.93
N SER A 153 23.80 -2.20 -2.14
CA SER A 153 25.15 -1.98 -2.70
C SER A 153 25.98 -1.06 -1.81
N TRP A 154 25.39 0.05 -1.36
CA TRP A 154 26.09 1.02 -0.51
C TRP A 154 26.53 0.43 0.83
N THR A 155 25.68 -0.35 1.49
CA THR A 155 26.08 -1.01 2.75
C THR A 155 27.13 -2.10 2.54
N GLY A 156 27.15 -2.73 1.36
CA GLY A 156 28.18 -3.70 0.99
C GLY A 156 29.55 -3.05 0.84
N ASP A 157 29.60 -1.93 0.12
CA ASP A 157 30.82 -1.12 -0.04
C ASP A 157 31.33 -0.60 1.32
N LEU A 158 30.41 -0.18 2.20
CA LEU A 158 30.72 0.25 3.55
C LEU A 158 31.30 -0.90 4.38
N LEU A 159 30.69 -2.09 4.33
CA LEU A 159 31.16 -3.29 5.01
C LEU A 159 32.59 -3.65 4.56
N LEU A 160 32.85 -3.69 3.25
CA LEU A 160 34.16 -4.02 2.70
C LEU A 160 35.25 -3.01 3.10
N LYS A 161 34.87 -1.74 3.31
CA LYS A 161 35.80 -0.68 3.69
C LYS A 161 36.17 -0.69 5.18
N PHE A 162 35.24 -1.08 6.05
CA PHE A 162 35.41 -0.93 7.51
C PHE A 162 35.43 -2.26 8.29
N ALA A 163 34.98 -3.37 7.70
CA ALA A 163 34.91 -4.66 8.39
C ALA A 163 36.19 -5.49 8.20
N PRO A 164 36.68 -6.19 9.24
CA PRO A 164 37.73 -7.19 9.13
C PRO A 164 37.34 -8.32 8.15
N ALA A 165 38.31 -8.93 7.47
CA ALA A 165 38.09 -9.98 6.45
C ALA A 165 37.24 -11.18 6.90
N ARG A 166 37.12 -11.43 8.21
CA ARG A 166 36.26 -12.49 8.76
C ARG A 166 34.75 -12.15 8.76
N PHE A 167 34.39 -10.89 8.50
CA PHE A 167 33.02 -10.37 8.53
C PHE A 167 32.54 -9.88 7.16
N THR A 168 33.18 -10.30 6.06
CA THR A 168 32.79 -9.93 4.69
C THR A 168 31.77 -10.88 4.06
N GLY A 169 31.13 -11.74 4.86
CA GLY A 169 30.10 -12.67 4.39
C GLY A 169 28.74 -12.01 4.20
N GLU A 170 27.86 -12.66 3.44
CA GLU A 170 26.50 -12.17 3.14
C GLU A 170 25.65 -11.95 4.39
N ILE A 171 25.86 -12.75 5.44
CA ILE A 171 25.15 -12.59 6.73
C ILE A 171 25.54 -11.27 7.39
N SER A 172 26.83 -10.93 7.42
CA SER A 172 27.31 -9.68 8.00
C SER A 172 26.84 -8.47 7.21
N HIS A 173 26.82 -8.56 5.87
CA HIS A 173 26.24 -7.53 5.02
C HIS A 173 24.75 -7.33 5.33
N SER A 174 23.98 -8.42 5.45
CA SER A 174 22.55 -8.37 5.77
C SER A 174 22.27 -7.67 7.10
N ILE A 175 23.08 -7.93 8.14
CA ILE A 175 22.97 -7.26 9.44
C ILE A 175 23.18 -5.75 9.30
N VAL A 176 24.27 -5.33 8.63
CA VAL A 176 24.57 -3.91 8.42
C VAL A 176 23.50 -3.24 7.58
N PHE A 177 22.99 -3.93 6.55
CA PHE A 177 21.88 -3.47 5.73
C PHE A 177 20.62 -3.21 6.56
N VAL A 178 20.19 -4.18 7.38
CA VAL A 178 18.98 -4.04 8.21
C VAL A 178 19.14 -2.91 9.23
N LEU A 179 20.28 -2.83 9.93
CA LEU A 179 20.54 -1.76 10.90
C LEU A 179 20.53 -0.39 10.24
N THR A 180 21.20 -0.26 9.09
CA THR A 180 21.18 0.98 8.30
C THR A 180 19.76 1.33 7.86
N PHE A 181 19.02 0.35 7.35
CA PHE A 181 17.67 0.56 6.87
C PHE A 181 16.74 1.04 7.99
N VAL A 182 16.84 0.46 9.20
CA VAL A 182 16.10 0.91 10.39
C VAL A 182 16.43 2.38 10.71
N LEU A 183 17.71 2.76 10.69
CA LEU A 183 18.12 4.15 10.95
C LEU A 183 17.59 5.12 9.88
N VAL A 184 17.64 4.74 8.60
CA VAL A 184 17.09 5.55 7.50
C VAL A 184 15.58 5.73 7.66
N GLN A 185 14.84 4.65 7.93
CA GLN A 185 13.40 4.70 8.13
C GLN A 185 13.01 5.52 9.37
N GLN A 186 13.80 5.45 10.43
CA GLN A 186 13.60 6.30 11.60
C GLN A 186 13.83 7.78 11.28
N ALA A 187 14.92 8.12 10.57
CA ALA A 187 15.20 9.48 10.18
C ALA A 187 14.08 10.08 9.30
N LEU A 188 13.50 9.27 8.41
CA LEU A 188 12.39 9.66 7.54
C LEU A 188 11.07 9.86 8.29
N SER A 189 10.85 9.12 9.38
CA SER A 189 9.63 9.23 10.21
C SER A 189 9.76 10.27 11.33
N LEU A 190 10.98 10.71 11.65
CA LEU A 190 11.25 11.65 12.74
C LEU A 190 10.51 13.00 12.60
N PRO A 191 10.46 13.67 11.43
CA PRO A 191 9.74 14.95 11.30
C PRO A 191 8.25 14.82 11.61
N SER A 192 7.65 13.71 11.18
CA SER A 192 6.26 13.36 11.44
C SER A 192 6.02 13.15 12.94
N SER A 193 6.87 12.34 13.59
CA SER A 193 6.79 12.10 15.04
C SER A 193 6.95 13.37 15.88
N ILE A 194 7.88 14.25 15.51
CA ILE A 194 8.08 15.54 16.21
C ILE A 194 6.82 16.41 16.10
N TYR A 195 6.24 16.52 14.90
CA TYR A 195 5.03 17.29 14.70
C TYR A 195 3.85 16.72 15.49
N TYR A 196 3.68 15.40 15.49
CA TYR A 196 2.62 14.75 16.26
C TYR A 196 2.71 15.09 17.76
N ASN A 197 3.88 14.89 18.37
CA ASN A 197 4.03 15.02 19.81
C ASN A 197 4.07 16.48 20.26
N PHE A 198 4.88 17.32 19.62
CA PHE A 198 5.17 18.67 20.11
C PHE A 198 4.26 19.75 19.51
N VAL A 199 3.49 19.45 18.46
CA VAL A 199 2.55 20.41 17.86
C VAL A 199 1.12 19.95 18.03
N LEU A 200 0.79 18.72 17.63
CA LEU A 200 -0.60 18.24 17.69
C LEU A 200 -0.99 17.90 19.14
N GLU A 201 -0.29 16.99 19.80
CA GLU A 201 -0.64 16.56 21.17
C GLU A 201 -0.45 17.69 22.20
N GLU A 202 0.58 18.52 22.04
CA GLU A 202 0.79 19.71 22.87
C GLU A 202 -0.37 20.71 22.76
N LYS A 203 -0.91 20.94 21.56
CA LYS A 203 -2.05 21.85 21.34
C LYS A 203 -3.30 21.46 22.15
N PHE A 204 -3.48 20.18 22.42
CA PHE A 204 -4.59 19.67 23.24
C PHE A 204 -4.20 19.36 24.69
N GLY A 205 -2.95 19.67 25.08
CA GLY A 205 -2.45 19.50 26.45
C GLY A 205 -2.18 18.04 26.86
N PHE A 206 -2.17 17.12 25.89
CA PHE A 206 -1.94 15.70 26.13
C PHE A 206 -0.47 15.34 26.21
N ASN A 207 0.40 16.07 25.51
CA ASN A 207 1.84 15.83 25.60
C ASN A 207 2.35 16.11 27.02
N LYS A 208 3.12 15.16 27.55
CA LYS A 208 3.83 15.24 28.84
C LYS A 208 5.34 15.00 28.69
N GLN A 209 5.79 14.76 27.46
CA GLN A 209 7.19 14.45 27.16
C GLN A 209 7.97 15.74 26.94
N THR A 210 9.19 15.78 27.46
CA THR A 210 10.15 16.84 27.12
C THR A 210 10.97 16.44 25.89
N PRO A 211 11.52 17.39 25.10
CA PRO A 211 12.39 17.08 23.97
C PRO A 211 13.59 16.20 24.36
N LYS A 212 14.16 16.41 25.55
CA LYS A 212 15.25 15.59 26.08
C LYS A 212 14.79 14.15 26.33
N LEU A 213 13.63 13.97 26.94
CA LEU A 213 13.06 12.64 27.19
C LEU A 213 12.76 11.93 25.87
N PHE A 214 12.14 12.62 24.91
CA PHE A 214 11.83 12.10 23.58
C PHE A 214 13.08 11.57 22.85
N VAL A 215 14.17 12.35 22.79
CA VAL A 215 15.42 11.91 22.15
C VAL A 215 16.07 10.76 22.92
N THR A 216 16.03 10.81 24.25
CA THR A 216 16.60 9.73 25.08
C THR A 216 15.87 8.41 24.85
N ASP A 217 14.54 8.44 24.77
CA ASP A 217 13.73 7.25 24.53
C ASP A 217 13.91 6.72 23.10
N MET A 218 14.06 7.60 22.11
CA MET A 218 14.39 7.22 20.74
C MET A 218 15.74 6.47 20.68
N LEU A 219 16.78 6.99 21.33
CA LEU A 219 18.09 6.34 21.38
C LEU A 219 18.05 5.00 22.13
N LYS A 220 17.33 4.92 23.25
CA LYS A 220 17.13 3.66 23.98
C LYS A 220 16.40 2.63 23.14
N SER A 221 15.36 3.03 22.40
CA SER A 221 14.62 2.15 21.50
C SER A 221 15.53 1.56 20.43
N ASN A 222 16.41 2.37 19.83
CA ASN A 222 17.38 1.89 18.84
C ASN A 222 18.44 0.95 19.42
N MET A 223 18.80 1.12 20.69
CA MET A 223 19.78 0.25 21.34
C MET A 223 19.21 -1.11 21.71
N LEU A 224 17.89 -1.19 21.89
CA LEU A 224 17.16 -2.43 22.21
C LEU A 224 16.72 -3.21 20.96
N THR A 225 16.62 -2.55 19.81
CA THR A 225 16.16 -3.12 18.53
C THR A 225 17.35 -3.65 17.73
#